data_AF-A0A661Y2X2-F1
#
_entry.id   AF-A0A661Y2X2-F1
#
_cell.length_a   1.000
_cell.length_b   1.000
_cell.length_c   1.000
_cell.angle_alpha   90.00
_cell.angle_beta   90.00
_cell.angle_gamma   90.00
#
_symmetry.space_group_name_H-M   'P 1'
#
loop_
_entity.id
_entity.type
_entity.pdbx_description
1 polymer ?
#
loop_
_entity_poly.entity_id
_entity_poly.type
_entity_poly.pdbx_seq_one_letter_code
_entity_poly.pdbx_strand_id
1 'polypeptide(L)' 'MKLILLSIGLLALAFAGIAVKIIFKKEGKFAGTCASASPHLNKEGTGCSVCGSRPDEMCKNEK' A
#
# COMPACT_ATOMS: atom_id res chain seq x y z
N MET A 1 17.64 12.74 22.79
CA MET A 1 16.30 12.78 23.42
C MET A 1 15.28 13.54 22.56
N LYS A 2 15.48 14.83 22.26
CA LYS A 2 14.51 15.67 21.52
C LYS A 2 14.20 15.20 20.09
N LEU A 3 15.22 14.74 19.36
CA LEU A 3 15.05 14.13 18.04
C LEU A 3 14.29 12.81 18.08
N ILE A 4 14.49 12.01 19.13
CA ILE A 4 13.81 10.71 19.29
C ILE A 4 12.31 10.92 19.50
N LEU A 5 11.94 11.86 20.37
CA LEU A 5 10.54 12.25 20.58
C LEU A 5 9.89 12.77 19.29
N LEU A 6 10.61 13.58 18.51
CA LEU A 6 10.12 14.08 17.23
C LEU A 6 9.90 12.94 16.22
N SER A 7 10.86 12.02 16.10
CA SER A 7 10.76 10.87 15.18
C SER A 7 9.61 9.94 15.56
N ILE A 8 9.44 9.65 16.86
CA ILE A 8 8.33 8.82 17.34
C ILE A 8 6.99 9.52 17.09
N GLY A 9 6.91 10.83 17.32
CA GLY A 9 5.69 11.61 17.03
C GLY A 9 5.32 11.58 15.54
N LEU A 10 6.30 11.76 14.66
CA LEU A 10 6.07 11.72 13.20
C LEU A 10 5.65 10.33 12.72
N LEU A 11 6.26 9.28 13.29
CA LEU A 11 5.91 7.90 12.99
C LEU A 11 4.47 7.58 13.45
N ALA A 12 4.12 7.99 14.68
CA ALA A 12 2.77 7.82 15.21
C ALA A 12 1.71 8.53 14.36
N LEU A 13 2.02 9.73 13.86
CA LEU A 13 1.13 10.47 12.95
C LEU A 13 0.88 9.70 11.64
N ALA A 14 1.92 9.09 11.06
CA ALA A 14 1.81 8.29 9.85
C ALA A 14 0.88 7.08 10.06
N PHE A 15 1.06 6.34 11.15
CA PHE A 15 0.20 5.22 11.51
C PHE A 15 -1.25 5.65 11.81
N ALA A 16 -1.43 6.79 12.49
CA ALA A 16 -2.75 7.35 12.74
C ALA A 16 -3.48 7.69 11.42
N GLY A 17 -2.79 8.29 10.44
CA GLY A 17 -3.37 8.58 9.13
C GLY A 17 -3.79 7.33 8.36
N ILE A 18 -3.01 6.25 8.46
CA ILE A 18 -3.35 4.95 7.89
C ILE A 18 -4.59 4.37 8.59
N ALA A 19 -4.63 4.41 9.93
CA ALA A 19 -5.73 3.89 10.74
C ALA A 19 -7.06 4.61 10.47
N VAL A 20 -7.05 5.94 10.38
CA VAL A 20 -8.24 6.73 10.02
C VAL A 20 -8.79 6.28 8.67
N LYS A 21 -7.91 6.01 7.70
CA LYS A 21 -8.31 5.53 6.37
C LYS A 21 -9.00 4.15 6.42
N ILE A 22 -8.65 3.28 7.37
CA ILE A 22 -9.32 1.98 7.56
C ILE A 22 -10.74 2.18 8.11
N ILE A 23 -10.89 3.04 9.12
CA ILE A 23 -12.16 3.28 9.81
C ILE A 23 -13.17 3.95 8.86
N PHE A 24 -12.72 4.92 8.05
CA PHE A 24 -13.59 5.66 7.14
C PHE A 24 -13.86 4.93 5.81
N LYS A 25 -13.14 3.85 5.49
CA LYS A 25 -13.32 3.13 4.24
C LYS A 25 -14.27 1.94 4.43
N LYS A 26 -15.40 1.98 3.73
CA LYS A 26 -16.37 0.87 3.68
C LYS A 26 -15.64 -0.41 3.28
N GLU A 27 -15.72 -1.44 4.12
CA GLU A 27 -15.02 -2.75 4.07
C GLU A 27 -13.57 -2.84 4.59
N GLY A 28 -12.96 -1.77 5.13
CA GLY A 28 -11.61 -1.86 5.75
C GLY A 28 -10.48 -2.31 4.81
N LYS A 29 -10.76 -2.54 3.53
CA LYS A 29 -9.81 -3.00 2.53
C LYS A 29 -8.96 -1.83 2.06
N PHE A 30 -7.65 -1.94 2.28
CA PHE A 30 -6.70 -1.13 1.52
C PHE A 30 -6.97 -1.36 0.04
N ALA A 31 -7.06 -0.27 -0.76
CA ALA A 31 -7.21 -0.43 -2.19
C ALA A 31 -5.92 -1.10 -2.61
N GLY A 32 -5.99 -2.38 -2.96
CA GLY A 32 -4.85 -3.22 -3.27
C GLY A 32 -4.14 -2.66 -4.50
N THR A 33 -3.31 -1.65 -4.30
CA THR A 33 -2.35 -1.20 -5.28
C THR A 33 -1.18 -2.16 -5.13
N CYS A 34 -1.22 -3.23 -5.91
CA CYS A 34 -0.14 -4.21 -5.92
C CYS A 34 1.16 -3.48 -6.29
N ALA A 35 2.08 -3.33 -5.33
CA ALA A 35 3.34 -2.62 -5.56
C ALA A 35 4.13 -3.25 -6.72
N SER A 36 4.05 -4.57 -6.85
CA SER A 36 4.66 -5.37 -7.92
C SER A 36 4.07 -5.11 -9.32
N ALA A 37 2.87 -4.54 -9.42
CA ALA A 37 2.26 -4.14 -10.69
C ALA A 37 2.49 -2.65 -11.01
N SER A 38 3.13 -1.89 -10.10
CA SER A 38 3.33 -0.46 -10.30
C SER A 38 4.31 -0.19 -11.44
N PRO A 39 3.97 0.64 -12.44
CA PRO A 39 4.85 0.93 -13.59
C PRO A 39 6.17 1.61 -13.20
N HIS A 40 6.21 2.19 -12.00
CA HIS A 40 7.40 2.81 -11.44
C HIS A 40 8.43 1.80 -10.90
N LEU A 41 7.97 0.61 -10.47
CA LEU A 41 8.80 -0.48 -9.95
C LEU A 41 9.00 -1.59 -10.99
N ASN A 42 7.95 -1.90 -11.76
CA ASN A 42 7.93 -2.96 -12.77
C ASN A 42 8.20 -2.39 -14.17
N LYS A 43 9.46 -2.04 -14.42
CA LYS A 43 9.91 -1.42 -15.69
C LYS A 43 9.94 -2.39 -16.86
N GLU A 44 10.04 -3.68 -16.58
CA GLU A 44 10.16 -4.75 -17.58
C GLU A 44 8.80 -5.30 -18.03
N GLY A 45 7.71 -4.80 -17.44
CA GLY A 45 6.35 -5.22 -17.80
C GLY A 45 6.01 -6.64 -17.39
N THR A 46 6.76 -7.21 -16.44
CA THR A 46 6.63 -8.59 -15.99
C THR A 46 5.31 -8.81 -15.26
N GLY A 47 4.72 -10.00 -15.33
CA GLY A 47 3.53 -10.30 -14.53
C GLY A 47 3.82 -10.12 -13.03
N CYS A 48 2.84 -9.64 -12.26
CA CYS A 48 2.97 -9.50 -10.82
C CYS A 48 3.34 -10.86 -10.19
N SER A 49 4.42 -10.93 -9.40
CA SER A 49 4.89 -12.18 -8.78
C SER A 49 3.92 -12.82 -7.78
N VAL A 50 2.92 -12.05 -7.33
CA VAL A 50 1.92 -12.50 -6.33
C VAL A 50 0.63 -12.97 -6.98
N CYS A 51 0.17 -12.32 -8.05
CA CYS A 51 -1.14 -12.59 -8.66
C CYS A 51 -1.07 -12.97 -10.15
N GLY A 52 0.11 -12.89 -10.78
CA GLY A 52 0.34 -13.18 -12.20
C GLY A 52 -0.22 -12.14 -13.18
N SER A 53 -1.09 -11.22 -12.73
CA SER A 53 -1.67 -10.19 -13.58
C SER A 53 -0.62 -9.27 -14.19
N ARG A 54 -0.86 -8.85 -15.43
CA ARG A 54 -0.04 -7.84 -16.13
C ARG A 54 -0.19 -6.49 -15.41
N PRO A 55 0.81 -5.59 -15.49
CA PRO A 55 0.76 -4.30 -14.80
C PRO A 55 -0.44 -3.40 -15.15
N ASP A 56 -1.05 -3.61 -16.33
CA ASP A 56 -2.27 -2.91 -16.77
C ASP A 56 -3.58 -3.57 -16.28
N GLU A 57 -3.50 -4.80 -15.76
CA GLU A 57 -4.66 -5.54 -15.27
C GLU A 57 -4.76 -5.46 -13.74
N MET A 58 -5.98 -5.22 -13.24
CA MET A 58 -6.25 -5.33 -11.81
C MET A 58 -6.06 -6.78 -11.36
N CYS A 59 -5.25 -7.01 -10.31
CA CYS A 59 -5.15 -8.33 -9.68
C CYS A 59 -6.55 -8.81 -9.27
N LYS A 60 -7.06 -9.83 -9.96
CA LYS A 60 -8.36 -10.46 -9.67
C LYS A 60 -8.28 -11.45 -8.50
N ASN A 61 -7.60 -11.08 -7.42
CA ASN A 61 -7.65 -11.87 -6.20
C ASN A 61 -9.03 -11.68 -5.55
N GLU A 62 -10.03 -12.40 -6.05
CA GLU A 62 -11.24 -12.77 -5.30
C GLU A 62 -10.89 -13.98 -4.44
N LYS A 63 -10.28 -13.70 -3.27
CA LYS A 63 -10.41 -14.48 -2.04
C LYS A 63 -9.99 -13.63 -0.85
#